data_AF-A0A2V6S9W4-F1
#
_entry.id   AF-A0A2V6S9W4-F1
#
_cell.length_a   1.000
_cell.length_b   1.000
_cell.length_c   1.000
_cell.angle_alpha   90.00
_cell.angle_beta   90.00
_cell.angle_gamma   90.00
#
_symmetry.space_group_name_H-M   'P 1'
#
loop_
_entity.id
_entity.type
_entity.pdbx_description
1 polymer ?
#
loop_
_entity_poly.entity_id
_entity_poly.type
_entity_poly.pdbx_seq_one_letter_code
_entity_poly.pdbx_strand_id
1 'polypeptide(L)'
;MTRARSAGLYPPQEPDARLRRRDRPLSEYAVIQTQFRDPAGLAAALTDLGFPASAIEWHEEPARLRGPSIEVPGYAHLVIRGRHVGPGANDLGFARGPDGVFQALVGVMEQRTCGWHGPYDQTWLGRLAAAYAVRQLAAQYQAKGWRVTITRQADGVVELVADG
;
A
#
# COMPACT_ATOMS: atom_id res chain seq x y z
N MET A 1 -70.62 -2.67 -27.16
CA MET A 1 -69.53 -1.76 -26.76
C MET A 1 -69.36 -1.98 -25.26
N THR A 2 -68.33 -2.64 -24.72
CA THR A 2 -66.88 -2.43 -24.86
C THR A 2 -66.13 -3.72 -24.51
N ARG A 3 -64.94 -3.87 -25.12
CA ARG A 3 -64.04 -5.04 -25.13
C ARG A 3 -63.37 -5.37 -23.78
N ALA A 4 -62.86 -6.59 -23.76
CA ALA A 4 -62.15 -7.30 -22.70
C ALA A 4 -60.64 -6.97 -22.57
N ARG A 5 -60.12 -7.27 -21.36
CA ARG A 5 -58.81 -7.85 -20.94
C ARG A 5 -57.49 -7.28 -21.51
N SER A 6 -56.50 -7.05 -20.64
CA SER A 6 -55.41 -8.00 -20.31
C SER A 6 -54.15 -7.31 -19.76
N ALA A 7 -53.44 -8.05 -18.90
CA ALA A 7 -52.13 -7.73 -18.33
C ALA A 7 -50.99 -8.01 -19.34
N GLY A 8 -49.82 -7.39 -19.11
CA GLY A 8 -48.55 -7.96 -19.57
C GLY A 8 -47.53 -7.00 -20.17
N LEU A 9 -46.36 -6.96 -19.51
CA LEU A 9 -45.02 -7.05 -20.08
C LEU A 9 -44.45 -5.86 -20.86
N TYR A 10 -43.43 -5.28 -20.24
CA TYR A 10 -42.27 -4.66 -20.89
C TYR A 10 -41.88 -5.43 -22.16
N PRO A 11 -41.55 -4.74 -23.27
CA PRO A 11 -41.08 -5.42 -24.46
C PRO A 11 -39.76 -6.17 -24.17
N PRO A 12 -39.56 -7.36 -24.76
CA PRO A 12 -38.29 -8.05 -24.65
C PRO A 12 -37.21 -7.22 -25.37
N GLN A 13 -36.18 -6.81 -24.62
CA GLN A 13 -34.94 -6.33 -25.21
C GLN A 13 -34.15 -7.55 -25.65
N GLU A 14 -34.03 -7.76 -26.96
CA GLU A 14 -33.14 -8.77 -27.52
C GLU A 14 -31.70 -8.48 -27.06
N PRO A 15 -30.96 -9.48 -26.55
CA PRO A 15 -29.55 -9.29 -26.28
C PRO A 15 -28.79 -9.25 -27.60
N ASP A 16 -28.18 -8.10 -27.87
CA ASP A 16 -27.32 -7.85 -29.02
C ASP A 16 -26.17 -8.88 -29.06
N ALA A 17 -26.27 -9.81 -30.01
CA ALA A 17 -25.40 -10.98 -30.16
C ALA A 17 -24.02 -10.64 -30.78
N ARG A 18 -23.41 -9.51 -30.40
CA ARG A 18 -22.13 -9.04 -30.99
C ARG A 18 -21.07 -8.55 -30.01
N LEU A 19 -21.24 -8.75 -28.72
CA LEU A 19 -20.12 -8.59 -27.78
C LEU A 19 -19.24 -9.84 -27.83
N ARG A 20 -18.33 -9.86 -28.82
CA ARG A 20 -17.14 -10.71 -28.79
C ARG A 20 -16.50 -10.59 -27.41
N ARG A 21 -16.20 -11.73 -26.77
CA ARG A 21 -15.31 -11.82 -25.61
C ARG A 21 -14.01 -11.07 -25.94
N ARG A 22 -13.92 -9.82 -25.54
CA ARG A 22 -12.65 -9.16 -25.28
C ARG A 22 -12.34 -9.45 -23.83
N ASP A 23 -11.11 -9.89 -23.57
CA ASP A 23 -10.53 -9.99 -22.24
C ASP A 23 -10.83 -8.69 -21.50
N ARG A 24 -11.84 -8.73 -20.64
CA ARG A 24 -12.18 -7.60 -19.79
C ARG A 24 -11.22 -7.74 -18.61
N PRO A 25 -10.28 -6.81 -18.39
CA PRO A 25 -9.45 -6.85 -17.19
C PRO A 25 -10.38 -6.99 -15.99
N LEU A 26 -10.04 -7.90 -15.07
CA LEU A 26 -10.85 -8.13 -13.89
C LEU A 26 -10.82 -6.86 -13.04
N SER A 27 -11.91 -6.12 -13.03
CA SER A 27 -12.16 -5.07 -12.04
C SER A 27 -12.64 -5.75 -10.76
N GLU A 28 -11.72 -6.34 -10.00
CA GLU A 28 -12.00 -6.90 -8.68
C GLU A 28 -11.83 -5.82 -7.60
N TYR A 29 -12.89 -5.55 -6.84
CA TYR A 29 -12.80 -4.69 -5.67
C TYR A 29 -12.32 -5.52 -4.48
N ALA A 30 -11.03 -5.46 -4.16
CA ALA A 30 -10.46 -6.07 -2.96
C ALA A 30 -10.38 -5.03 -1.82
N VAL A 31 -11.01 -5.31 -0.68
CA VAL A 31 -10.78 -4.55 0.56
C VAL A 31 -9.54 -5.14 1.24
N ILE A 32 -8.42 -4.43 1.16
CA ILE A 32 -7.14 -4.89 1.72
C ILE A 32 -6.93 -4.23 3.09
N GLN A 33 -7.13 -5.00 4.16
CA GLN A 33 -6.64 -4.61 5.48
C GLN A 33 -5.13 -4.84 5.51
N THR A 34 -4.36 -3.77 5.30
CA THR A 34 -2.92 -3.90 5.12
C THR A 34 -2.21 -3.98 6.47
N GLN A 35 -1.67 -5.16 6.78
CA GLN A 35 -0.70 -5.35 7.85
C GLN A 35 0.67 -5.60 7.22
N PHE A 36 1.66 -4.81 7.62
CA PHE A 36 3.05 -5.03 7.24
C PHE A 36 3.53 -6.31 7.92
N ARG A 37 3.87 -7.34 7.15
CA ARG A 37 4.35 -8.64 7.65
C ARG A 37 5.60 -9.14 6.92
N ASP A 38 5.70 -8.84 5.63
CA ASP A 38 6.86 -9.15 4.82
C ASP A 38 7.89 -8.01 4.89
N PRO A 39 9.09 -8.25 5.45
CA PRO A 39 10.15 -7.24 5.52
C PRO A 39 10.58 -6.73 4.14
N ALA A 40 10.66 -7.62 3.14
CA ALA A 40 11.11 -7.25 1.80
C ALA A 40 10.08 -6.36 1.10
N GLY A 41 8.79 -6.73 1.18
CA GLY A 41 7.68 -5.90 0.72
C GLY A 41 7.65 -4.53 1.39
N LEU A 42 7.89 -4.46 2.71
CA LEU A 42 7.94 -3.19 3.45
C LEU A 42 9.10 -2.31 3.01
N ALA A 43 10.31 -2.87 2.87
CA ALA A 43 11.48 -2.14 2.37
C ALA A 43 11.25 -1.60 0.95
N ALA A 44 10.65 -2.42 0.08
CA ALA A 44 10.35 -2.01 -1.29
C ALA A 44 9.26 -0.92 -1.34
N ALA A 45 8.26 -0.96 -0.46
CA ALA A 45 7.25 0.08 -0.33
C ALA A 45 7.85 1.41 0.20
N LEU A 46 8.79 1.35 1.13
CA LEU A 46 9.54 2.53 1.58
C LEU A 46 10.38 3.14 0.44
N THR A 47 10.92 2.29 -0.44
CA THR A 47 11.63 2.73 -1.64
C THR A 47 10.72 3.48 -2.60
N ASP A 48 9.48 3.03 -2.77
CA ASP A 48 8.48 3.74 -3.59
C ASP A 48 8.14 5.13 -3.04
N LEU A 49 8.33 5.36 -1.73
CA LEU A 49 8.11 6.65 -1.08
C LEU A 49 9.35 7.55 -1.09
N GLY A 50 10.43 7.14 -1.75
CA GLY A 50 11.59 7.98 -2.02
C GLY A 50 12.83 7.66 -1.18
N PHE A 51 12.75 6.73 -0.23
CA PHE A 51 13.94 6.30 0.50
C PHE A 51 14.83 5.43 -0.41
N PRO A 52 16.14 5.70 -0.54
CA PRO A 52 17.01 4.80 -1.29
C PRO A 52 17.12 3.46 -0.54
N ALA A 53 17.22 2.35 -1.27
CA ALA A 53 17.35 1.02 -0.67
C ALA A 53 18.53 0.93 0.33
N SER A 54 19.62 1.64 0.08
CA SER A 54 20.78 1.72 0.98
C SER A 54 20.52 2.42 2.32
N ALA A 55 19.42 3.17 2.45
CA ALA A 55 19.00 3.81 3.70
C ALA A 55 18.10 2.92 4.57
N ILE A 56 17.67 1.77 4.05
CA ILE A 56 16.74 0.86 4.72
C ILE A 56 17.56 -0.29 5.31
N GLU A 57 17.75 -0.24 6.62
CA GLU A 57 18.52 -1.25 7.34
C GLU A 57 17.57 -2.33 7.88
N TRP A 58 17.86 -3.60 7.57
CA TRP A 58 17.22 -4.76 8.19
C TRP A 58 18.13 -5.35 9.26
N HIS A 59 17.54 -5.70 10.40
CA HIS A 59 18.21 -6.30 11.55
C HIS A 59 17.37 -7.48 12.05
N GLU A 60 17.99 -8.66 12.14
CA GLU A 60 17.35 -9.85 12.71
C GLU A 60 17.06 -9.64 14.20
N GLU A 61 18.03 -9.10 14.93
CA GLU A 61 17.87 -8.58 16.28
C GLU A 61 17.53 -7.08 16.24
N PRO A 62 16.49 -6.62 16.93
CA PRO A 62 16.02 -5.25 16.76
C PRO A 62 17.06 -4.22 17.20
N ALA A 63 17.39 -3.30 16.30
CA ALA A 63 18.37 -2.26 16.52
C ALA A 63 17.77 -1.07 17.28
N ARG A 64 18.60 -0.47 18.15
CA ARG A 64 18.24 0.73 18.91
C ARG A 64 18.04 1.93 17.98
N LEU A 65 16.89 2.60 18.11
CA LEU A 65 16.60 3.88 17.45
C LEU A 65 17.34 5.02 18.15
N ARG A 66 17.84 5.96 17.35
CA ARG A 66 18.63 7.11 17.81
C ARG A 66 18.05 8.40 17.25
N GLY A 67 18.31 9.51 17.94
CA GLY A 67 17.90 10.82 17.45
C GLY A 67 18.03 11.90 18.52
N PRO A 68 18.03 13.18 18.12
CA PRO A 68 18.25 14.28 19.06
C PRO A 68 17.14 14.44 20.10
N SER A 69 15.91 14.02 19.80
CA SER A 69 14.75 14.15 20.69
C SER A 69 14.25 12.81 21.25
N ILE A 70 15.02 11.73 21.08
CA ILE A 70 14.69 10.43 21.68
C ILE A 70 15.16 10.41 23.15
N GLU A 71 14.22 10.56 24.07
CA GLU A 71 14.49 10.41 25.51
C GLU A 71 14.49 8.93 25.94
N VAL A 72 13.52 8.15 25.46
CA VAL A 72 13.42 6.70 25.69
C VAL A 72 13.57 5.98 24.35
N PRO A 73 14.61 5.14 24.18
CA PRO A 73 14.88 4.49 22.90
C PRO A 73 13.90 3.35 22.63
N GLY A 74 13.29 3.38 21.44
CA GLY A 74 12.65 2.22 20.84
C GLY A 74 13.66 1.29 20.16
N TYR A 75 13.21 0.07 19.86
CA TYR A 75 13.99 -0.93 19.13
C TYR A 75 13.18 -1.43 17.94
N ALA A 76 13.81 -1.52 16.77
CA ALA A 76 13.13 -1.85 15.52
C ALA A 76 13.98 -2.79 14.66
N HIS A 77 13.31 -3.63 13.89
CA HIS A 77 13.97 -4.59 13.01
C HIS A 77 14.25 -3.96 11.65
N LEU A 78 13.39 -3.06 11.18
CA LEU A 78 13.68 -2.21 10.03
C LEU A 78 13.90 -0.78 10.51
N VAL A 79 15.03 -0.18 10.13
CA VAL A 79 15.43 1.16 10.57
C VAL A 79 15.81 2.03 9.38
N ILE A 80 15.33 3.27 9.39
CA ILE A 80 15.82 4.35 8.53
C ILE A 80 16.48 5.39 9.45
N ARG A 81 17.79 5.58 9.25
CA ARG A 81 18.55 6.52 10.10
C ARG A 81 18.13 7.96 9.87
N GLY A 82 18.11 8.76 10.92
CA GLY A 82 17.65 10.17 10.90
C GLY A 82 18.27 11.03 9.80
N ARG A 83 19.54 10.78 9.44
CA ARG A 83 20.21 11.45 8.30
C ARG A 83 19.49 11.29 6.95
N HIS A 84 18.72 10.21 6.76
CA HIS A 84 17.92 9.95 5.58
C HIS A 84 16.46 10.42 5.74
N VAL A 85 16.05 10.76 6.96
CA VAL A 85 14.70 11.22 7.31
C VAL A 85 14.61 12.74 7.16
N GLY A 86 15.59 13.47 7.69
CA GLY A 86 15.61 14.93 7.58
C GLY A 86 16.73 15.56 8.43
N PRO A 87 17.02 16.85 8.24
CA PRO A 87 17.97 17.56 9.09
C PRO A 87 17.52 17.52 10.55
N GLY A 88 18.38 17.01 11.44
CA GLY A 88 18.09 16.92 12.88
C GLY A 88 16.97 15.93 13.25
N ALA A 89 16.54 15.07 12.32
CA ALA A 89 15.49 14.10 12.58
C ALA A 89 15.98 12.91 13.41
N ASN A 90 15.05 12.29 14.14
CA ASN A 90 15.25 10.98 14.72
C ASN A 90 15.21 9.87 13.66
N ASP A 91 15.68 8.68 14.02
CA ASP A 91 15.48 7.45 13.25
C ASP A 91 13.98 7.12 13.15
N LEU A 92 13.56 6.57 12.01
CA LEU A 92 12.27 5.89 11.86
C LEU A 92 12.48 4.38 12.05
N GLY A 93 11.58 3.73 12.78
CA GLY A 93 11.65 2.30 13.02
C GLY A 93 10.38 1.56 12.64
N PHE A 94 10.51 0.28 12.33
CA PHE A 94 9.41 -0.67 12.28
C PHE A 94 9.76 -1.88 13.15
N ALA A 95 9.05 -2.03 14.26
CA ALA A 95 9.23 -3.10 15.23
C ALA A 95 8.32 -4.27 14.86
N ARG A 96 8.89 -5.47 14.70
CA ARG A 96 8.13 -6.68 14.47
C ARG A 96 7.55 -7.18 15.79
N GLY A 97 6.23 -7.26 15.87
CA GLY A 97 5.50 -7.85 16.99
C GLY A 97 5.61 -9.37 17.02
N PRO A 98 5.16 -10.00 18.12
CA PRO A 98 5.17 -11.47 18.27
C PRO A 98 4.25 -12.18 17.27
N ASP A 99 3.24 -11.49 16.74
CA ASP A 99 2.35 -11.94 15.66
C ASP A 99 2.96 -11.76 14.25
N GLY A 100 4.19 -11.24 14.18
CA GLY A 100 4.90 -10.96 12.95
C GLY A 100 4.47 -9.66 12.25
N VAL A 101 3.57 -8.87 12.84
CA VAL A 101 3.13 -7.60 12.28
C VAL A 101 4.11 -6.48 12.66
N PHE A 102 4.48 -5.64 11.70
CA PHE A 102 5.33 -4.48 11.95
C PHE A 102 4.52 -3.28 12.45
N GLN A 103 4.93 -2.73 13.58
CA GLN A 103 4.46 -1.46 14.10
C GLN A 103 5.46 -0.35 13.78
N ALA A 104 4.97 0.73 13.17
CA ALA A 104 5.77 1.92 12.94
C ALA A 104 6.08 2.63 14.26
N LEU A 105 7.35 2.93 14.48
CA LEU A 105 7.87 3.74 15.58
C LEU A 105 8.34 5.07 15.00
N VAL A 106 7.49 6.09 15.12
CA VAL A 106 7.74 7.43 14.60
C VAL A 106 7.58 8.44 15.73
N GLY A 107 8.63 9.24 15.98
CA GLY A 107 8.59 10.27 17.00
C GLY A 107 7.56 11.36 16.70
N VAL A 108 7.08 12.04 17.75
CA VAL A 108 6.07 13.11 17.62
C VAL A 108 6.57 14.25 16.74
N MET A 109 7.87 14.54 16.77
CA MET A 109 8.47 15.59 15.95
C MET A 109 8.45 15.21 14.47
N GLU A 110 8.83 13.99 14.11
CA GLU A 110 8.80 13.48 12.73
C GLU A 110 7.37 13.45 12.16
N GLN A 111 6.35 13.22 13.00
CA GLN A 111 4.95 13.31 12.60
C GLN A 111 4.48 14.74 12.35
N ARG A 112 5.08 15.74 12.99
CA ARG A 112 4.65 17.15 12.92
C ARG A 112 5.47 18.01 11.95
N THR A 113 6.67 17.58 11.62
CA THR A 113 7.62 18.37 10.83
C THR A 113 7.95 17.71 9.51
N CYS A 114 8.17 18.52 8.48
CA CYS A 114 8.57 18.01 7.18
C CYS A 114 10.04 17.54 7.23
N GLY A 115 10.25 16.23 7.12
CA GLY A 115 11.52 15.68 6.65
C GLY A 115 11.62 15.71 5.12
N TRP A 116 12.55 14.94 4.55
CA TRP A 116 12.73 14.87 3.08
C TRP A 116 11.53 14.27 2.35
N HIS A 117 10.84 13.33 2.99
CA HIS A 117 9.66 12.63 2.44
C HIS A 117 8.43 12.76 3.35
N GLY A 118 8.54 13.58 4.39
CA GLY A 118 7.54 13.77 5.44
C GLY A 118 6.65 15.01 5.24
N PRO A 119 5.81 15.35 6.22
CA PRO A 119 5.75 14.79 7.57
C PRO A 119 5.42 13.29 7.59
N TYR A 120 5.96 12.57 8.57
CA TYR A 120 5.81 11.12 8.71
C TYR A 120 4.57 10.77 9.54
N ASP A 121 3.46 11.42 9.20
CA ASP A 121 2.18 11.32 9.90
C ASP A 121 1.32 10.15 9.38
N GLN A 122 0.06 10.11 9.80
CA GLN A 122 -0.89 9.08 9.36
C GLN A 122 -1.17 9.11 7.86
N THR A 123 -1.08 10.28 7.21
CA THR A 123 -1.23 10.38 5.76
C THR A 123 -0.02 9.75 5.06
N TRP A 124 1.19 9.97 5.56
CA TRP A 124 2.38 9.26 5.07
C TRP A 124 2.31 7.74 5.33
N LEU A 125 1.89 7.32 6.52
CA LEU A 125 1.71 5.89 6.83
C LEU A 125 0.63 5.23 5.95
N GLY A 126 -0.45 5.96 5.62
CA GLY A 126 -1.47 5.50 4.68
C GLY A 126 -0.91 5.28 3.27
N ARG A 127 -0.05 6.18 2.78
CA ARG A 127 0.66 6.01 1.49
C ARG A 127 1.59 4.80 1.51
N LEU A 128 2.28 4.56 2.63
CA LEU A 128 3.15 3.39 2.81
C LEU A 128 2.34 2.10 2.78
N ALA A 129 1.20 2.07 3.47
CA ALA A 129 0.29 0.94 3.47
C ALA A 129 -0.22 0.64 2.05
N ALA A 130 -0.66 1.67 1.31
CA ALA A 130 -1.10 1.50 -0.07
C ALA A 130 0.02 0.96 -0.98
N ALA A 131 1.24 1.50 -0.89
CA ALA A 131 2.39 1.03 -1.66
C ALA A 131 2.73 -0.43 -1.36
N TYR A 132 2.69 -0.83 -0.09
CA TYR A 132 2.89 -2.21 0.33
C TYR A 132 1.78 -3.14 -0.20
N ALA A 133 0.51 -2.75 -0.05
CA ALA A 133 -0.63 -3.54 -0.50
C ALA A 133 -0.58 -3.85 -2.00
N VAL A 134 -0.29 -2.82 -2.81
CA VAL A 134 -0.14 -2.96 -4.27
C VAL A 134 0.96 -3.95 -4.62
N ARG A 135 2.09 -3.92 -3.90
CA ARG A 135 3.19 -4.88 -4.11
C ARG A 135 2.78 -6.30 -3.76
N GLN A 136 2.08 -6.50 -2.65
CA GLN A 136 1.60 -7.84 -2.27
C GLN A 136 0.62 -8.39 -3.31
N LEU A 137 -0.32 -7.57 -3.78
CA LEU A 137 -1.25 -7.99 -4.85
C LEU A 137 -0.52 -8.29 -6.16
N ALA A 138 0.40 -7.42 -6.58
CA ALA A 138 1.16 -7.64 -7.81
C ALA A 138 1.94 -8.96 -7.75
N ALA A 139 2.61 -9.23 -6.63
CA ALA A 139 3.32 -10.49 -6.43
C ALA A 139 2.37 -11.70 -6.48
N GLN A 140 1.18 -11.60 -5.88
CA GLN A 140 0.17 -12.66 -5.94
C GLN A 140 -0.32 -12.94 -7.36
N TYR A 141 -0.63 -11.92 -8.15
CA TYR A 141 -1.07 -12.10 -9.54
C TYR A 141 0.07 -12.62 -10.43
N GLN A 142 1.28 -12.10 -10.27
CA GLN A 142 2.46 -12.58 -10.99
C GLN A 142 2.75 -14.05 -10.68
N ALA A 143 2.61 -14.49 -9.43
CA ALA A 143 2.76 -15.89 -9.05
C ALA A 143 1.72 -16.82 -9.71
N LYS A 144 0.57 -16.27 -10.11
CA LYS A 144 -0.46 -16.97 -10.90
C LYS A 144 -0.18 -16.95 -12.41
N GLY A 145 0.92 -16.34 -12.85
CA GLY A 145 1.30 -16.20 -14.26
C GLY A 145 0.68 -15.00 -14.97
N TRP A 146 0.02 -14.10 -14.24
CA TRP A 146 -0.67 -12.95 -14.84
C TRP A 146 0.32 -11.81 -15.06
N ARG A 147 0.14 -11.07 -16.15
CA ARG A 147 0.85 -9.81 -16.38
C ARG A 147 0.20 -8.73 -15.53
N VAL A 148 1.00 -7.99 -14.76
CA VAL A 148 0.52 -6.90 -13.90
C VAL A 148 1.06 -5.57 -14.38
N THR A 149 0.17 -4.59 -14.55
CA THR A 149 0.50 -3.18 -14.82
C THR A 149 0.04 -2.34 -13.64
N ILE A 150 0.91 -1.47 -13.12
CA ILE A 150 0.60 -0.58 -12.00
C ILE A 150 0.68 0.86 -12.50
N THR A 151 -0.41 1.60 -12.37
CA THR A 151 -0.50 3.02 -12.70
C THR A 151 -0.74 3.81 -11.43
N ARG A 152 0.15 4.77 -11.14
CA ARG A 152 -0.01 5.71 -10.02
C ARG A 152 -0.63 7.00 -10.55
N GLN A 153 -1.76 7.39 -9.98
CA GLN A 153 -2.43 8.65 -10.31
C GLN A 153 -1.94 9.78 -9.40
N ALA A 154 -2.12 11.03 -9.85
CA ALA A 154 -1.60 12.21 -9.16
C ALA A 154 -2.29 12.48 -7.80
N ASP A 155 -3.49 11.96 -7.60
CA ASP A 155 -4.28 12.07 -6.36
C ASP A 155 -3.93 11.01 -5.31
N GLY A 156 -2.95 10.14 -5.60
CA GLY A 156 -2.52 9.06 -4.71
C GLY A 156 -3.30 7.76 -4.90
N VAL A 157 -4.25 7.71 -5.84
CA VAL A 157 -4.87 6.44 -6.26
C VAL A 157 -3.83 5.59 -6.99
N VAL A 158 -3.78 4.31 -6.64
CA VAL A 158 -2.95 3.32 -7.35
C VAL A 158 -3.89 2.32 -8.00
N GLU A 159 -3.80 2.25 -9.32
CA GLU A 159 -4.53 1.30 -10.15
C GLU A 159 -3.60 0.13 -10.48
N LEU A 160 -4.07 -1.09 -10.20
CA LEU A 160 -3.40 -2.33 -10.58
C LEU A 160 -4.31 -3.07 -11.56
N VAL A 161 -3.80 -3.31 -12.77
CA VAL A 161 -4.48 -4.10 -13.80
C VAL A 161 -3.71 -5.40 -13.96
N ALA A 162 -4.42 -6.53 -13.85
CA ALA A 162 -3.85 -7.86 -14.05
C ALA A 162 -4.55 -8.56 -15.22
N ASP A 163 -3.76 -8.98 -16.20
CA ASP A 163 -4.21 -9.63 -17.44
C ASP A 163 -3.61 -11.04 -17.52
N GLY A 164 -4.47 -12.06 -17.67
CA GLY A 164 -4.11 -13.48 -17.67
C GLY A 164 -4.29 -14.16 -19.02
#